data_AF-A0A3D1R9X4-F1
#
_entry.id   AF-A0A3D1R9X4-F1
#
_cell.length_a   1.000
_cell.length_b   1.000
_cell.length_c   1.000
_cell.angle_alpha   90.00
_cell.angle_beta   90.00
_cell.angle_gamma   90.00
#
_symmetry.space_group_name_H-M   'P 1'
#
loop_
_entity.id
_entity.type
_entity.pdbx_description
1 polymer ?
#
loop_
_entity_poly.entity_id
_entity_poly.type
_entity_poly.pdbx_seq_one_letter_code
_entity_poly.pdbx_strand_id
1 'polypeptide(L)' 'VELLEGGTRQLQVEDDGCGMTPEDARACLERHATSKLADAEGLKRIGTLGFRGEALPAIASVSRF' A
#
# COMPACT_ATOMS: atom_id res chain seq x y z
N VAL A 1 7.94 13.65 -1.26
CA VAL A 1 7.37 13.18 -2.55
C VAL A 1 8.15 13.82 -3.67
N GLU A 2 8.67 13.00 -4.57
CA GLU A 2 9.45 13.44 -5.73
C GLU A 2 8.76 12.98 -7.01
N LEU A 3 8.72 13.85 -8.01
CA LEU A 3 8.05 13.62 -9.29
C LEU A 3 9.00 13.90 -10.45
N LEU A 4 9.04 12.99 -11.43
CA LEU A 4 9.70 13.21 -12.71
C LEU A 4 8.67 13.29 -13.82
N GLU A 5 8.77 14.31 -14.66
CA GLU A 5 7.81 14.59 -15.76
C GLU A 5 6.35 14.62 -15.26
N GLY A 6 6.12 15.33 -14.14
CA GLY A 6 4.79 15.45 -13.53
C GLY A 6 4.23 14.14 -12.95
N GLY A 7 5.06 13.12 -12.73
CA GLY A 7 4.64 11.81 -12.22
C GLY A 7 4.43 10.75 -13.29
N THR A 8 4.46 11.13 -14.58
CA THR A 8 4.29 10.18 -15.69
C THR A 8 5.50 9.28 -15.88
N ARG A 9 6.70 9.80 -15.60
CA ARG A 9 7.96 9.06 -15.65
C ARG A 9 8.28 8.39 -14.31
N GLN A 10 8.09 9.10 -13.19
CA GLN A 10 8.35 8.60 -11.85
C GLN A 10 7.55 9.37 -10.79
N LEU A 11 7.04 8.64 -9.80
CA LEU A 11 6.54 9.16 -8.53
C LEU A 11 7.21 8.37 -7.40
N GLN A 12 7.92 9.06 -6.53
CA GLN A 12 8.58 8.47 -5.36
C GLN A 12 8.02 9.10 -4.08
N VAL A 13 7.68 8.24 -3.12
CA VAL A 13 7.25 8.62 -1.78
C VAL A 13 8.20 7.96 -0.79
N GLU A 14 8.74 8.76 0.11
CA GLU A 14 9.57 8.32 1.23
C GLU A 14 8.90 8.83 2.51
N ASP A 15 8.87 7.97 3.52
CA ASP A 15 8.34 8.26 4.84
C ASP A 15 9.28 7.69 5.91
N ASP A 16 9.22 8.26 7.11
CA ASP A 16 9.93 7.83 8.31
C ASP A 16 9.01 7.02 9.25
N GLY A 17 8.01 6.35 8.67
CA GLY A 17 7.07 5.52 9.40
C GLY A 17 7.70 4.23 9.93
N CYS A 18 6.87 3.34 10.48
CA CYS A 18 7.34 2.09 11.07
C CYS A 18 7.88 1.07 10.03
N GLY A 19 7.73 1.35 8.74
CA GLY A 19 8.15 0.47 7.66
C GLY A 19 7.37 -0.84 7.57
N MET A 20 7.95 -1.78 6.81
CA MET A 20 7.45 -3.15 6.64
C MET A 20 8.59 -4.12 6.95
N THR A 21 8.25 -5.29 7.51
CA THR A 21 9.19 -6.41 7.54
C THR A 21 9.44 -6.93 6.11
N PRO A 22 10.54 -7.67 5.83
CA PRO A 22 10.75 -8.28 4.53
C PRO A 22 9.60 -9.20 4.08
N GLU A 23 8.92 -9.84 5.03
CA GLU A 23 7.75 -10.67 4.79
C GLU A 23 6.53 -9.83 4.41
N ASP A 24 6.26 -8.76 5.17
CA ASP A 24 5.16 -7.84 4.87
C ASP A 24 5.35 -7.11 3.54
N ALA A 25 6.60 -6.76 3.19
CA ALA A 25 6.94 -6.13 1.92
C ALA A 25 6.63 -7.02 0.72
N ARG A 26 6.69 -8.35 0.88
CA ARG A 26 6.25 -9.30 -0.16
C ARG A 26 4.72 -9.45 -0.13
N ALA A 27 4.14 -9.62 1.06
CA ALA A 27 2.70 -9.83 1.22
C ALA A 27 1.88 -8.63 0.74
N CYS A 28 2.38 -7.40 0.88
CA CYS A 28 1.64 -6.20 0.49
C CYS A 28 1.40 -6.07 -1.02
N LEU A 29 2.10 -6.87 -1.85
CA LEU A 29 1.87 -6.98 -3.28
C LEU A 29 0.82 -8.04 -3.64
N GLU A 30 0.35 -8.84 -2.68
CA GLU A 30 -0.76 -9.76 -2.85
C GLU A 30 -2.11 -9.03 -2.75
N ARG A 31 -3.11 -9.47 -3.51
CA ARG A 31 -4.47 -8.92 -3.40
C ARG A 31 -5.08 -9.27 -2.05
N HIS A 32 -5.88 -8.36 -1.52
CA HIS A 32 -6.59 -8.50 -0.25
C HIS A 32 -5.68 -8.62 0.98
N ALA A 33 -4.37 -8.36 0.84
CA ALA A 33 -3.44 -8.38 1.97
C ALA A 33 -3.42 -7.02 2.68
N THR A 34 -3.80 -7.00 3.96
CA THR A 34 -3.77 -5.78 4.77
C THR A 34 -3.49 -6.07 6.24
N SER A 35 -2.66 -5.25 6.87
CA SER A 35 -2.44 -5.26 8.33
C SER A 35 -3.46 -4.42 9.10
N LYS A 36 -4.38 -3.72 8.40
CA LYS A 36 -5.26 -2.71 8.99
C LYS A 36 -6.59 -3.27 9.51
N LEU A 37 -6.92 -4.51 9.15
CA LEU A 37 -8.11 -5.24 9.61
C LEU A 37 -7.68 -6.64 10.03
N ALA A 38 -8.03 -7.03 11.26
CA ALA A 38 -7.82 -8.40 11.73
C ALA A 38 -8.99 -9.32 11.35
N ASP A 39 -10.19 -8.76 11.24
CA ASP A 39 -11.43 -9.50 10.99
C ASP A 39 -12.50 -8.61 10.32
N ALA A 40 -13.65 -9.22 10.02
CA ALA A 40 -14.79 -8.54 9.41
C ALA A 40 -15.46 -7.50 10.33
N GLU A 41 -15.36 -7.64 11.66
CA GLU A 41 -15.90 -6.66 12.59
C GLU A 41 -15.12 -5.33 12.54
N GLY A 42 -13.84 -5.39 12.16
CA GLY A 42 -13.03 -4.21 11.86
C GLY A 42 -13.64 -3.29 10.79
N LEU A 43 -14.42 -3.82 9.84
CA LEU A 43 -15.08 -3.00 8.80
C LEU A 43 -16.10 -2.01 9.37
N LYS A 44 -16.67 -2.29 10.54
CA LYS A 44 -17.62 -1.39 11.21
C LYS A 44 -16.93 -0.26 11.96
N ARG A 45 -15.60 -0.31 12.11
CA ARG A 45 -14.79 0.62 12.91
C ARG A 45 -13.51 1.00 12.18
N ILE A 46 -13.64 1.44 10.94
CA ILE A 46 -12.49 1.88 10.13
C ILE A 46 -11.90 3.16 10.74
N GLY A 47 -10.69 3.06 11.28
CA GLY A 47 -9.95 4.18 11.88
C GLY A 47 -8.69 4.58 11.11
N THR A 48 -8.44 3.98 9.94
CA THR A 48 -7.23 4.20 9.14
C THR A 48 -7.57 4.59 7.72
N LEU A 49 -6.63 5.28 7.05
CA LEU A 49 -6.74 5.54 5.61
C LEU A 49 -6.35 4.27 4.84
N GLY A 50 -7.33 3.72 4.12
CA GLY A 50 -7.24 2.44 3.41
C GLY A 50 -7.42 1.23 4.33
N PHE A 51 -7.96 0.13 3.79
CA PHE A 51 -8.23 -1.11 4.53
C PHE A 51 -8.47 -2.31 3.60
N ARG A 52 -8.43 -2.08 2.28
CA ARG A 52 -8.84 -3.08 1.27
C ARG A 52 -7.74 -4.05 0.89
N GLY A 53 -6.47 -3.69 1.14
CA GLY A 53 -5.32 -4.46 0.67
C GLY A 53 -5.13 -4.43 -0.85
N GLU A 54 -5.61 -3.39 -1.53
CA GLU A 54 -5.64 -3.34 -3.02
C GLU A 54 -4.74 -2.26 -3.63
N ALA A 55 -4.24 -1.29 -2.85
CA ALA A 55 -3.55 -0.14 -3.42
C ALA A 55 -2.22 -0.50 -4.10
N LEU A 56 -1.31 -1.16 -3.38
CA LEU A 56 0.00 -1.54 -3.93
C LEU A 56 -0.11 -2.59 -5.05
N PRO A 57 -0.94 -3.65 -4.94
CA PRO A 57 -1.13 -4.59 -6.05
C PRO A 57 -1.71 -3.93 -7.30
N ALA A 58 -2.65 -2.99 -7.14
CA ALA A 58 -3.25 -2.28 -8.26
C ALA A 58 -2.22 -1.38 -8.97
N ILE A 59 -1.42 -0.61 -8.21
CA ILE A 59 -0.35 0.23 -8.77
C ILE A 59 0.68 -0.64 -9.50
N ALA A 60 1.18 -1.69 -8.84
CA ALA A 60 2.18 -2.60 -9.41
C ALA A 60 1.68 -3.31 -10.68
N SER A 61 0.37 -3.50 -10.85
CA SER A 61 -0.19 -4.13 -12.07
C SER A 61 -0.10 -3.26 -13.34
N VAL A 62 0.10 -1.94 -13.19
CA VAL A 62 0.14 -0.98 -14.31
C VAL A 62 1.40 -0.12 -14.33
N SER A 63 2.35 -0.34 -13.41
CA SER A 63 3.62 0.39 -13.33
C SER A 63 4.80 -0.57 -13.13
N ARG A 64 6.02 -0.01 -13.05
CA ARG A 64 7.17 -0.73 -12.48
C ARG A 64 7.23 -0.39 -11.00
N PHE A 65 7.27 -1.42 -10.17
CA PHE A 65 7.44 -1.35 -8.72
C PHE A 65 8.85 -1.82 -8.37
#